data_AF-X1G302-F1
#
_entry.id   AF-X1G302-F1
#
_cell.length_a   1.000
_cell.length_b   1.000
_cell.length_c   1.000
_cell.angle_alpha   90.00
_cell.angle_beta   90.00
_cell.angle_gamma   90.00
#
_symmetry.space_group_name_H-M   'P 1'
#
loop_
_entity.id
_entity.type
_entity.pdbx_description
1 polymer ?
#
loop_
_entity_poly.entity_id
_entity_poly.type
_entity_poly.pdbx_seq_one_letter_code
_entity_poly.pdbx_strand_id
1 'polypeptide(L)'
;LIINAGGSGEQGWGIPMATDIAFTLGVLALLGSRAPLSIKIFFTALAIADDLGAILVLAIFYSSDIHWISLLIAAVILVGLILLNRARIYSPLPYAVLGIGLWLAFLESGIHPTIAGVLLAATIPT
;
A
#
# COMPACT_ATOMS: atom_id res chain seq x y z
N LEU A 1 -7.15 -9.25 -21.11
CA LEU A 1 -7.39 -10.70 -20.84
C LEU A 1 -7.21 -11.61 -22.06
N ILE A 2 -7.17 -11.12 -23.31
CA ILE A 2 -7.08 -11.97 -24.53
C ILE A 2 -5.88 -12.95 -24.51
N ILE A 3 -4.75 -12.57 -23.90
CA ILE A 3 -3.52 -13.38 -23.89
C ILE A 3 -3.59 -14.59 -22.95
N ASN A 4 -4.41 -14.56 -21.89
CA ASN A 4 -4.48 -15.60 -20.87
C ASN A 4 -5.91 -16.05 -20.55
N ALA A 5 -6.84 -15.80 -21.46
CA ALA A 5 -8.26 -16.10 -21.27
C ALA A 5 -8.48 -17.60 -21.15
N GLY A 6 -9.20 -18.05 -20.11
CA GLY A 6 -9.48 -19.45 -19.84
C GLY A 6 -8.33 -20.25 -19.23
N GLY A 7 -7.19 -19.61 -18.96
CA GLY A 7 -6.04 -20.20 -18.27
C GLY A 7 -6.05 -19.96 -16.76
N SER A 8 -5.28 -20.75 -16.01
CA SER A 8 -5.15 -20.60 -14.55
C SER A 8 -4.65 -19.22 -14.11
N GLY A 9 -3.92 -18.50 -14.97
CA GLY A 9 -3.41 -17.16 -14.68
C GLY A 9 -4.34 -16.01 -15.04
N GLU A 10 -5.57 -16.26 -15.50
CA GLU A 10 -6.56 -15.22 -15.82
C GLU A 10 -6.85 -14.34 -14.60
N GLN A 11 -6.93 -14.96 -13.43
CA GLN A 11 -7.14 -14.28 -12.16
C GLN A 11 -5.95 -13.40 -11.77
N GLY A 12 -4.76 -13.55 -12.34
CA GLY A 12 -3.55 -12.82 -11.99
C GLY A 12 -3.27 -11.59 -12.85
N TRP A 13 -4.27 -11.04 -13.55
CA TRP A 13 -4.07 -9.97 -14.54
C TRP A 13 -3.45 -8.68 -13.97
N GLY A 14 -3.59 -8.41 -12.66
CA GLY A 14 -3.00 -7.26 -11.99
C GLY A 14 -1.53 -7.45 -11.56
N ILE A 15 -1.00 -8.67 -11.60
CA ILE A 15 0.38 -9.00 -11.17
C ILE A 15 1.46 -8.23 -11.97
N PRO A 16 1.42 -8.12 -13.31
CA PRO A 16 2.48 -7.48 -14.08
C PRO A 16 2.42 -5.94 -14.04
N MET A 17 1.47 -5.36 -13.31
CA MET A 17 1.30 -3.91 -13.27
C MET A 17 2.40 -3.25 -12.44
N ALA A 18 2.74 -3.81 -11.27
CA ALA A 18 3.65 -3.18 -10.32
C ALA A 18 5.11 -3.13 -10.80
N THR A 19 5.75 -1.98 -10.57
CA THR A 19 7.15 -1.72 -10.91
C THR A 19 8.04 -1.74 -9.66
N ASP A 20 9.12 -2.55 -9.65
CA ASP A 20 10.07 -2.56 -8.52
C ASP A 20 10.92 -1.27 -8.47
N ILE A 21 10.53 -0.36 -7.59
CA ILE A 21 11.21 0.92 -7.34
C ILE A 21 12.62 0.73 -6.79
N ALA A 22 12.83 -0.25 -5.90
CA ALA A 22 14.12 -0.45 -5.24
C ALA A 22 15.16 -0.93 -6.26
N PHE A 23 14.76 -1.83 -7.16
CA PHE A 23 15.61 -2.27 -8.26
C PHE A 23 15.92 -1.11 -9.22
N THR A 24 14.90 -0.37 -9.65
CA THR A 24 15.07 0.77 -10.58
C THR A 24 16.01 1.83 -10.01
N LEU A 25 15.79 2.25 -8.75
CA LEU A 25 16.64 3.22 -8.08
C LEU A 25 18.04 2.67 -7.81
N GLY A 26 18.18 1.38 -7.52
CA GLY A 26 19.47 0.69 -7.37
C GLY A 26 20.29 0.75 -8.67
N VAL A 27 19.68 0.45 -9.82
CA VAL A 27 20.35 0.55 -11.13
C VAL A 27 20.72 2.01 -11.45
N LEU A 28 19.83 2.97 -11.16
CA LEU A 28 20.13 4.40 -11.32
C LEU A 28 21.25 4.89 -10.40
N ALA A 29 21.40 4.29 -9.22
CA ALA A 29 22.52 4.57 -8.33
C ALA A 29 23.85 4.04 -8.90
N LEU A 30 23.86 2.86 -9.51
CA LEU A 30 25.04 2.29 -10.19
C LEU A 30 25.49 3.13 -11.39
N LEU A 31 24.55 3.76 -12.10
CA LEU A 31 24.85 4.70 -13.19
C LEU A 31 25.50 6.01 -12.70
N GLY A 32 25.42 6.30 -11.41
CA GLY A 32 26.09 7.42 -10.77
C GLY A 32 25.73 8.78 -11.38
N SER A 33 26.74 9.48 -11.91
CA SER A 33 26.62 10.80 -12.54
C SER A 33 26.05 10.75 -13.96
N ARG A 34 25.92 9.57 -14.58
CA ARG A 34 25.36 9.43 -15.94
C ARG A 34 23.84 9.57 -15.97
N ALA A 35 23.18 9.43 -14.82
CA ALA A 35 21.73 9.59 -14.69
C ALA A 35 21.40 10.98 -14.10
N PRO A 36 20.82 11.90 -14.88
CA PRO A 36 20.33 13.19 -14.40
C PRO A 36 19.34 13.05 -13.24
N LEU A 37 19.31 14.04 -12.34
CA LEU A 37 18.37 14.08 -11.21
C LEU A 37 16.90 14.05 -11.68
N SER A 38 16.60 14.69 -12.80
CA SER A 38 15.25 14.70 -13.40
C SER A 38 14.74 13.30 -13.71
N ILE A 39 15.61 12.40 -14.20
CA ILE A 39 15.24 11.00 -14.47
C ILE A 39 14.95 10.25 -13.17
N LYS A 40 15.75 10.47 -12.12
CA LYS A 40 15.51 9.86 -10.80
C LYS A 40 14.16 10.26 -10.23
N ILE A 41 13.84 11.57 -10.26
CA ILE A 41 12.55 12.09 -9.79
C ILE A 41 11.39 11.52 -10.62
N PHE A 42 11.54 11.47 -11.95
CA PHE A 42 10.53 10.92 -12.84
C PHE A 42 10.21 9.45 -12.54
N PHE A 43 11.24 8.59 -12.43
CA PHE A 43 11.05 7.18 -12.13
C PHE A 43 10.48 6.95 -10.73
N THR A 44 10.94 7.71 -9.72
CA THR A 44 10.35 7.65 -8.38
C THR A 44 8.86 7.99 -8.42
N ALA A 45 8.46 9.06 -9.10
CA ALA A 45 7.07 9.45 -9.20
C ALA A 45 6.21 8.43 -9.96
N LEU A 46 6.71 7.91 -11.09
CA LEU A 46 6.04 6.87 -11.88
C LEU A 46 5.82 5.59 -11.07
N ALA A 47 6.87 5.11 -10.39
CA ALA A 47 6.80 3.89 -9.58
C ALA A 47 5.84 4.05 -8.40
N ILE A 48 5.86 5.18 -7.69
CA ILE A 48 4.90 5.43 -6.59
C ILE A 48 3.46 5.45 -7.11
N ALA A 49 3.20 6.10 -8.24
CA ALA A 49 1.86 6.17 -8.81
C ALA A 49 1.34 4.78 -9.23
N ASP A 50 2.20 4.00 -9.88
CA ASP A 50 1.91 2.63 -10.30
C ASP A 50 1.68 1.67 -9.12
N ASP A 51 2.53 1.72 -8.09
CA ASP A 51 2.38 0.92 -6.86
C ASP A 51 1.06 1.22 -6.11
N LEU A 52 0.71 2.51 -5.97
CA LEU A 52 -0.58 2.89 -5.38
C LEU A 52 -1.75 2.38 -6.23
N GLY A 53 -1.64 2.45 -7.56
CA GLY A 53 -2.61 1.86 -8.48
C GLY A 53 -2.75 0.34 -8.28
N ALA A 54 -1.64 -0.38 -8.15
CA ALA A 54 -1.60 -1.82 -7.92
C ALA A 54 -2.25 -2.22 -6.61
N ILE A 55 -1.94 -1.49 -5.53
CA ILE A 55 -2.58 -1.72 -4.22
C ILE A 55 -4.10 -1.53 -4.31
N LEU A 56 -4.58 -0.51 -5.03
CA LEU A 56 -6.02 -0.28 -5.21
C LEU A 56 -6.70 -1.38 -6.05
N VAL A 57 -6.05 -1.86 -7.11
CA VAL A 57 -6.56 -2.98 -7.92
C VAL A 57 -6.63 -4.26 -7.08
N LEU A 58 -5.58 -4.55 -6.30
CA LEU A 58 -5.58 -5.69 -5.38
C LEU A 58 -6.68 -5.56 -4.32
N ALA A 59 -6.91 -4.36 -3.79
CA ALA A 59 -7.98 -4.08 -2.83
C ALA A 59 -9.37 -4.41 -3.39
N ILE A 60 -9.66 -4.00 -4.62
CA ILE A 60 -11.00 -4.07 -5.18
C ILE A 60 -11.29 -5.45 -5.79
N PHE A 61 -10.33 -6.02 -6.51
CA PHE A 61 -10.56 -7.22 -7.33
C PHE A 61 -10.10 -8.53 -6.67
N TYR A 62 -9.28 -8.46 -5.62
CA TYR A 62 -8.68 -9.62 -4.97
C TYR A 62 -9.06 -9.75 -3.48
N SER A 63 -10.05 -8.99 -3.00
CA SER A 63 -10.58 -9.18 -1.65
C SER A 63 -11.44 -10.45 -1.58
N SER A 64 -11.23 -11.25 -0.54
CA SER A 64 -11.99 -12.48 -0.25
C SER A 64 -13.19 -12.19 0.65
N ASP A 65 -13.87 -13.23 1.14
CA ASP A 65 -15.06 -13.11 2.01
C ASP A 65 -14.84 -12.09 3.14
N ILE A 66 -15.65 -11.02 3.13
CA ILE A 66 -15.47 -9.89 4.03
C ILE A 66 -16.06 -10.22 5.40
N HIS A 67 -15.21 -10.26 6.43
CA HIS A 67 -15.66 -10.34 7.82
C HIS A 67 -15.98 -8.95 8.39
N TRP A 68 -17.28 -8.63 8.43
CA TRP A 68 -17.79 -7.32 8.86
C TRP A 68 -17.38 -6.91 10.28
N ILE A 69 -17.22 -7.87 11.21
CA ILE A 69 -16.80 -7.58 12.59
C ILE A 69 -15.36 -7.07 12.60
N SER A 70 -14.46 -7.75 11.89
CA SER A 70 -13.05 -7.35 11.73
C SER A 70 -12.94 -5.97 11.07
N LEU A 71 -13.80 -5.70 10.08
CA LEU A 71 -13.86 -4.39 9.42
C LEU A 71 -14.32 -3.26 10.36
N LEU A 72 -15.28 -3.52 11.26
CA LEU A 72 -15.71 -2.57 12.26
C LEU A 72 -14.58 -2.25 13.25
N ILE A 73 -13.83 -3.26 13.70
CA ILE A 73 -12.65 -3.08 14.55
C ILE A 73 -11.61 -2.21 13.83
N ALA A 74 -11.35 -2.50 12.55
CA ALA A 74 -10.43 -1.72 11.74
C ALA A 74 -10.86 -0.26 11.61
N ALA A 75 -12.16 0.01 11.42
CA ALA A 75 -12.71 1.36 11.38
C ALA A 75 -12.53 2.12 12.71
N VAL A 76 -12.74 1.45 13.85
CA VAL A 76 -12.52 2.05 15.18
C VAL A 76 -11.04 2.41 15.38
N ILE A 77 -10.12 1.52 14.99
CA ILE A 77 -8.67 1.78 15.07
C ILE A 77 -8.29 2.97 14.18
N LEU A 78 -8.83 3.03 12.97
CA LEU A 78 -8.57 4.14 12.03
C LEU A 78 -9.07 5.48 12.59
N VAL A 79 -10.25 5.52 13.20
CA VAL A 79 -10.74 6.71 13.91
C VAL A 79 -9.79 7.10 15.04
N GLY A 80 -9.29 6.14 15.81
CA GLY A 80 -8.27 6.37 16.84
C GLY A 80 -7.01 7.03 16.29
N LEU A 81 -6.46 6.52 15.18
CA LEU A 81 -5.30 7.10 14.49
C LEU A 81 -5.55 8.54 14.02
N ILE A 82 -6.72 8.80 13.44
CA ILE A 82 -7.12 10.16 13.03
C ILE A 82 -7.22 11.10 14.23
N LEU A 83 -7.77 10.64 15.36
CA LEU A 83 -7.86 11.43 16.58
C LEU A 83 -6.48 11.76 17.15
N LEU A 84 -5.53 10.83 17.14
CA LEU A 84 -4.15 11.09 17.53
C LEU A 84 -3.50 12.17 16.65
N ASN A 85 -3.74 12.11 15.34
CA ASN A 85 -3.25 13.10 14.39
C ASN A 85 -3.84 14.49 14.68
N ARG A 86 -5.16 14.57 14.88
CA ARG A 86 -5.84 15.82 15.23
C ARG A 86 -5.41 16.37 16.58
N ALA A 87 -5.05 15.49 17.52
CA ALA A 87 -4.46 15.86 18.81
C ALA A 87 -2.97 16.26 18.71
N ARG A 88 -2.37 16.25 17.51
CA ARG A 88 -0.97 16.63 17.24
C ARG A 88 0.03 15.82 18.07
N ILE A 89 -0.24 14.53 18.24
CA ILE A 89 0.69 13.61 18.91
C ILE A 89 1.76 13.20 17.89
N TYR A 90 3.00 13.63 18.10
CA TYR A 90 4.14 13.30 17.23
C TYR A 90 4.91 12.04 17.66
N SER A 91 4.50 11.40 18.76
CA SER A 91 5.11 10.16 19.21
C SER A 91 4.81 9.04 18.22
N PRO A 92 5.80 8.28 17.71
CA PRO A 92 5.57 7.20 16.75
C PRO A 92 4.97 5.94 17.39
N LEU A 93 5.16 5.75 18.71
CA LEU A 93 4.78 4.52 19.40
C LEU A 93 3.26 4.22 19.33
N PRO A 94 2.35 5.17 19.59
CA PRO A 94 0.91 4.94 19.47
C PRO A 94 0.48 4.57 18.05
N TYR A 95 1.08 5.20 17.03
CA TYR A 95 0.81 4.90 15.63
C TYR A 95 1.29 3.50 15.26
N ALA A 96 2.47 3.08 15.75
CA ALA A 96 2.97 1.73 15.50
C ALA A 96 2.05 0.66 16.12
N VAL A 97 1.63 0.84 17.38
CA VAL A 97 0.74 -0.11 18.07
C VAL A 97 -0.62 -0.21 17.39
N LEU A 98 -1.26 0.94 17.14
CA LEU A 98 -2.56 0.96 16.44
C LEU A 98 -2.42 0.50 14.99
N GLY A 99 -1.31 0.80 14.34
CA GLY A 99 -0.99 0.33 12.99
C GLY A 99 -0.91 -1.19 12.87
N ILE A 100 -0.24 -1.85 13.83
CA ILE A 100 -0.21 -3.32 13.91
C ILE A 100 -1.62 -3.86 14.14
N GLY A 101 -2.40 -3.22 15.01
CA GLY A 101 -3.80 -3.58 15.24
C GLY A 101 -4.66 -3.44 13.98
N LEU A 102 -4.49 -2.36 13.22
CA LEU A 102 -5.18 -2.11 11.96
C LEU A 102 -4.83 -3.18 10.92
N TRP A 103 -3.54 -3.53 10.84
CA TRP A 103 -3.03 -4.57 9.93
C TRP A 103 -3.64 -5.94 10.24
N LEU A 104 -3.69 -6.33 11.53
CA LEU A 104 -4.32 -7.58 11.97
C LEU A 104 -5.83 -7.59 11.69
N ALA A 105 -6.52 -6.48 11.94
CA ALA A 105 -7.94 -6.38 11.66
C ALA A 105 -8.25 -6.50 10.16
N PHE A 106 -7.38 -5.95 9.30
CA PHE A 106 -7.48 -6.13 7.84
C PHE A 106 -7.24 -7.59 7.44
N LEU A 107 -6.19 -8.22 7.96
CA LEU A 107 -5.89 -9.64 7.72
C LEU A 107 -7.07 -10.56 8.03
N GLU A 108 -7.74 -10.35 9.16
CA GLU A 108 -8.92 -11.12 9.58
C GLU A 108 -10.21 -10.68 8.86
N SER A 109 -10.20 -9.56 8.13
CA SER A 109 -11.38 -9.04 7.42
C SER A 109 -11.52 -9.54 5.99
N GLY A 110 -10.52 -10.26 5.45
CA GLY A 110 -10.46 -10.62 4.03
C GLY A 110 -9.99 -9.48 3.11
N ILE A 111 -9.68 -8.31 3.67
CA ILE A 111 -9.09 -7.18 2.95
C ILE A 111 -7.56 -7.29 3.04
N HIS A 112 -6.87 -6.89 1.97
CA HIS A 112 -5.41 -6.93 1.91
C HIS A 112 -4.76 -6.08 3.04
N PRO A 113 -3.91 -6.69 3.89
CA PRO A 113 -3.25 -5.98 5.00
C PRO A 113 -2.36 -4.82 4.57
N THR A 114 -1.85 -4.83 3.33
CA THR A 114 -1.01 -3.75 2.76
C THR A 114 -1.74 -2.40 2.77
N ILE A 115 -3.07 -2.40 2.64
CA ILE A 115 -3.90 -1.19 2.66
C ILE A 115 -3.87 -0.54 4.04
N ALA A 116 -3.82 -1.33 5.12
CA ALA A 116 -3.68 -0.81 6.48
C ALA A 116 -2.40 0.02 6.64
N GLY A 117 -1.31 -0.38 5.99
CA GLY A 117 -0.06 0.38 5.98
C GLY A 117 -0.20 1.74 5.31
N VAL A 118 -0.87 1.79 4.15
CA VAL A 118 -1.14 3.06 3.43
C VAL A 118 -2.03 3.98 4.26
N LEU A 119 -3.10 3.45 4.85
CA LEU A 119 -4.00 4.21 5.73
C LEU A 119 -3.28 4.73 6.98
N LEU A 120 -2.46 3.89 7.62
CA LEU A 120 -1.63 4.31 8.74
C LEU A 120 -0.73 5.48 8.34
N ALA A 121 0.02 5.36 7.24
CA ALA A 121 0.90 6.41 6.76
C ALA A 121 0.14 7.73 6.51
N ALA A 122 -1.07 7.67 5.94
CA ALA A 122 -1.92 8.84 5.73
C ALA A 122 -2.40 9.52 7.03
N THR A 123 -2.38 8.79 8.16
CA THR A 123 -2.76 9.34 9.47
C THR A 123 -1.59 9.88 10.28
N ILE A 124 -0.34 9.67 9.87
CA ILE A 124 0.83 10.20 10.61
C ILE A 124 0.94 11.72 10.36
N PRO A 125 1.09 12.54 11.42
CA PRO A 125 1.28 13.98 11.26
C PRO A 125 2.62 14.29 10.56
N THR A 126 2.55 15.10 9.49
CA THR A 126 3.70 15.68 8.77
C THR A 126 4.09 17.05 9.30
#